data_AF-A0A7J4IYV5-F1
#
_entry.id   AF-A0A7J4IYV5-F1
#
_cell.length_a   1.000
_cell.length_b   1.000
_cell.length_c   1.000
_cell.angle_alpha   90.00
_cell.angle_beta   90.00
_cell.angle_gamma   90.00
#
_symmetry.space_group_name_H-M   'P 1'
#
loop_
_entity.id
_entity.type
_entity.pdbx_description
1 polymer ?
#
loop_
_entity_poly.entity_id
_entity_poly.type
_entity_poly.pdbx_seq_one_letter_code
_entity_poly.pdbx_strand_id
1 'polypeptide(L)'
;MFYEALVHLGALDLGWFINLVIGNLFWLFAFYAIMFYFMGGKRTLYFTILFALIMWAFSDLEVLAGLFWTSAAFLLLYYVTKLAVVAFIESTPKLNKYLVIIATLEFYILFLIFNFLLR
;
A
#
# COMPACT_ATOMS: atom_id res chain seq x y z
N MET A 1 -4.05 10.50 10.76
CA MET A 1 -4.24 9.40 11.72
C MET A 1 -3.07 9.30 12.69
N PHE A 2 -1.83 9.13 12.23
CA PHE A 2 -0.66 9.08 13.13
C PHE A 2 -0.40 10.43 13.80
N TYR A 3 -0.42 11.52 13.05
CA TYR A 3 -0.25 12.87 13.62
C TYR A 3 -1.37 13.21 14.61
N GLU A 4 -2.61 12.87 14.26
CA GLU A 4 -3.79 13.05 15.11
C GLU A 4 -3.66 12.26 16.43
N ALA A 5 -3.17 11.01 16.37
CA ALA A 5 -2.90 10.21 17.56
C ALA A 5 -1.86 10.87 18.49
N LEU A 6 -0.81 11.50 17.94
CA LEU A 6 0.18 12.23 18.73
C LEU A 6 -0.42 13.46 19.43
N VAL A 7 -1.32 14.18 18.75
CA VAL A 7 -2.01 15.35 19.31
C VAL A 7 -2.92 14.95 20.48
N HIS A 8 -3.76 13.92 20.30
CA HIS A 8 -4.63 13.43 21.37
C HIS A 8 -3.85 12.77 22.52
N LEU A 9 -2.69 12.14 22.23
CA LEU A 9 -1.80 11.63 23.26
C LEU A 9 -1.23 12.78 24.12
N GLY A 10 -0.78 13.87 23.48
CA GLY A 10 -0.28 15.06 24.18
C GLY A 10 -1.37 15.77 25.00
N ALA A 11 -2.62 15.70 24.56
CA ALA A 11 -3.79 16.21 25.27
C ALA A 11 -4.34 15.25 26.34
N LEU A 12 -3.77 14.05 26.49
CA LEU A 12 -4.26 12.98 27.38
C LEU A 12 -5.74 12.61 27.15
N ASP A 13 -6.22 12.75 25.92
CA ASP A 13 -7.60 12.45 25.55
C ASP A 13 -7.77 10.94 25.32
N LEU A 14 -7.99 10.21 26.42
CA LEU A 14 -8.24 8.77 26.39
C LEU A 14 -9.55 8.41 25.67
N GLY A 15 -10.51 9.34 25.59
CA GLY A 15 -11.79 9.13 24.92
C GLY A 15 -11.60 8.89 23.42
N TRP A 16 -10.71 9.64 22.78
CA TRP A 16 -10.36 9.45 21.37
C TRP A 16 -9.79 8.05 21.10
N PHE A 17 -8.87 7.55 21.95
CA PHE A 17 -8.29 6.22 21.78
C PHE A 17 -9.32 5.09 21.93
N ILE A 18 -10.26 5.22 22.87
CA ILE A 18 -11.35 4.26 23.03
C ILE A 18 -12.23 4.24 21.78
N ASN A 19 -12.63 5.42 21.30
CA ASN A 19 -13.44 5.54 20.09
C ASN A 19 -12.71 5.01 18.86
N LEU A 20 -11.39 5.24 18.77
CA LEU A 20 -10.56 4.72 17.69
C LEU A 20 -10.56 3.19 17.68
N VAL A 21 -10.39 2.54 18.83
CA VAL A 21 -10.37 1.07 18.91
C VAL A 21 -11.76 0.51 18.56
N ILE A 22 -12.82 1.06 19.14
CA ILE A 22 -14.20 0.59 18.91
C ILE A 22 -14.62 0.83 17.46
N GLY A 23 -14.29 1.99 16.89
CA GLY A 23 -14.61 2.34 15.52
C GLY A 23 -13.82 1.58 14.45
N ASN A 24 -12.71 0.92 14.84
CA ASN A 24 -11.81 0.23 13.91
C ASN A 24 -11.59 -1.25 14.27
N LEU A 25 -12.53 -1.88 14.99
CA LEU A 25 -12.42 -3.29 15.38
C LEU A 25 -12.14 -4.22 14.19
N PHE A 26 -12.79 -3.99 13.04
CA PHE A 26 -12.53 -4.75 11.82
C PHE A 26 -11.04 -4.73 11.44
N TRP A 27 -10.43 -3.54 11.38
CA TRP A 27 -9.03 -3.38 11.01
C TRP A 27 -8.08 -3.97 12.05
N LEU A 28 -8.42 -3.86 13.34
CA LEU A 28 -7.65 -4.49 14.41
C LEU A 28 -7.57 -6.01 14.22
N PHE A 29 -8.71 -6.67 13.95
CA PHE A 29 -8.75 -8.11 13.70
C PHE A 29 -8.08 -8.49 12.38
N ALA A 30 -8.27 -7.70 11.32
CA ALA A 30 -7.63 -7.93 10.04
C ALA A 30 -6.10 -7.87 10.16
N PHE A 31 -5.56 -6.84 10.80
CA PHE A 31 -4.12 -6.69 11.03
C PHE A 31 -3.57 -7.80 11.92
N TYR A 32 -4.32 -8.20 12.95
CA TYR A 32 -3.94 -9.33 13.79
C TYR A 32 -3.85 -10.63 12.99
N ALA A 33 -4.84 -10.93 12.15
CA ALA A 33 -4.84 -12.13 11.31
C ALA A 33 -3.68 -12.14 10.31
N ILE A 34 -3.41 -10.99 9.66
CA ILE A 34 -2.30 -10.84 8.71
C ILE A 34 -0.96 -11.07 9.44
N MET A 35 -0.74 -10.43 10.59
CA MET A 35 0.49 -10.61 11.36
C MET A 35 0.59 -12.00 11.98
N PHE A 36 -0.53 -12.65 12.34
CA PHE A 36 -0.54 -14.02 12.82
C PHE A 36 -0.03 -14.98 11.74
N TYR A 37 -0.52 -14.79 10.51
CA TYR A 37 -0.10 -15.54 9.33
C TYR A 37 1.41 -15.36 9.06
N PHE A 38 1.90 -14.12 8.99
CA PHE A 38 3.31 -13.87 8.68
C PHE A 38 4.28 -14.29 9.79
N MET A 39 3.89 -14.13 11.05
CA MET A 39 4.79 -14.38 12.20
C MET A 39 4.63 -15.79 12.78
N GLY A 40 3.78 -16.64 12.18
CA GLY A 40 3.51 -17.99 12.68
C GLY A 40 3.06 -18.00 14.14
N GLY A 41 2.25 -17.02 14.55
CA GLY A 41 1.75 -16.85 15.91
C GLY A 41 2.75 -16.30 16.95
N LYS A 42 4.02 -16.09 16.60
CA LYS A 42 5.02 -15.57 17.54
C LYS A 42 4.98 -14.05 17.61
N ARG A 43 4.84 -13.49 18.82
CA ARG A 43 4.82 -12.04 19.09
C ARG A 43 3.81 -11.27 18.23
N THR A 44 2.73 -11.93 17.78
CA THR A 44 1.75 -11.37 16.85
C THR A 44 1.16 -10.06 17.34
N LEU A 45 0.84 -9.94 18.63
CA LEU A 45 0.28 -8.71 19.19
C LEU A 45 1.23 -7.51 19.04
N TYR A 46 2.51 -7.69 19.35
CA TYR A 46 3.52 -6.66 19.17
C TYR A 46 3.63 -6.22 17.70
N PHE A 47 3.70 -7.18 16.78
CA PHE A 47 3.78 -6.89 15.35
C PHE A 47 2.49 -6.29 14.79
N THR A 48 1.33 -6.62 15.36
CA THR A 48 0.04 -6.01 14.98
C THR A 48 0.01 -4.53 15.34
N ILE A 49 0.44 -4.17 16.55
CA ILE A 49 0.52 -2.76 16.98
C ILE A 49 1.54 -2.00 16.12
N LEU A 50 2.73 -2.58 15.92
CA LEU A 50 3.75 -1.97 15.08
C LEU A 50 3.26 -1.77 13.64
N PHE A 51 2.61 -2.78 13.06
CA PHE A 51 2.03 -2.72 11.73
C PHE A 51 0.95 -1.63 11.63
N ALA A 52 0.05 -1.53 12.61
CA ALA A 52 -0.96 -0.47 12.65
C ALA A 52 -0.34 0.93 12.66
N LEU A 53 0.70 1.15 13.48
CA LEU A 53 1.41 2.42 13.54
C LEU A 53 2.11 2.75 12.21
N ILE A 54 2.74 1.77 11.57
CA ILE A 54 3.35 1.92 10.25
C ILE A 54 2.29 2.31 9.22
N MET A 55 1.15 1.61 9.17
CA MET A 55 0.06 1.92 8.25
C MET A 55 -0.49 3.33 8.44
N TRP A 56 -0.63 3.80 9.69
CA TRP A 56 -1.04 5.17 9.96
C TRP A 56 0.00 6.20 9.51
N ALA A 57 1.28 5.94 9.76
CA ALA A 57 2.35 6.82 9.32
C ALA A 57 2.45 6.89 7.79
N PHE A 58 2.31 5.75 7.10
CA PHE A 58 2.25 5.70 5.64
C PHE A 58 1.04 6.46 5.10
N SER A 59 -0.14 6.28 5.68
CA SER A 59 -1.34 7.00 5.25
C SER A 59 -1.19 8.52 5.37
N ASP A 60 -0.62 9.01 6.48
CA ASP A 60 -0.39 10.45 6.64
C ASP A 60 0.70 10.95 5.68
N LEU A 61 1.75 10.17 5.46
CA LEU A 61 2.82 10.50 4.50
C LEU A 61 2.28 10.54 3.07
N GLU A 62 1.40 9.62 2.69
CA GLU A 62 0.78 9.61 1.37
C GLU A 62 -0.04 10.88 1.10
N VAL A 63 -0.75 11.38 2.11
CA VAL A 63 -1.51 12.63 2.02
C VAL A 63 -0.56 13.83 1.96
N LEU A 64 0.43 13.90 2.86
CA LEU A 64 1.36 15.03 2.95
C LEU A 64 2.29 15.15 1.75
N ALA A 65 2.72 14.02 1.18
CA ALA A 65 3.59 13.99 0.02
C ALA A 65 2.82 14.08 -1.31
N GLY A 66 1.48 14.17 -1.28
CA GLY A 66 0.62 14.13 -2.47
C GLY A 66 0.73 12.80 -3.23
N LEU A 67 1.19 11.75 -2.56
CA LEU A 67 1.46 10.44 -3.16
C LEU A 67 0.20 9.63 -3.40
N PHE A 68 -0.90 9.89 -2.68
CA PHE A 68 -2.12 9.09 -2.81
C PHE A 68 -2.70 9.13 -4.25
N TRP A 69 -2.82 10.32 -4.82
CA TRP A 69 -3.33 10.48 -6.19
C TRP A 69 -2.34 9.99 -7.25
N THR A 70 -1.05 10.20 -7.00
CA THR A 70 0.00 9.81 -7.95
C THR A 70 0.25 8.30 -7.94
N SER A 71 0.21 7.63 -6.78
CA SER A 71 0.38 6.18 -6.69
C SER A 71 -0.82 5.43 -7.25
N ALA A 72 -2.04 5.86 -6.95
CA ALA A 72 -3.26 5.26 -7.48
C ALA A 72 -3.36 5.42 -9.00
N ALA A 73 -3.09 6.63 -9.53
CA ALA A 73 -3.09 6.88 -10.96
C ALA A 73 -1.98 6.10 -11.69
N PHE A 74 -0.79 6.00 -11.10
CA PHE A 74 0.31 5.19 -11.63
C PHE A 74 -0.06 3.71 -11.68
N LEU A 75 -0.60 3.15 -10.59
CA LEU A 75 -1.01 1.76 -10.54
C LEU A 75 -2.11 1.47 -11.55
N LEU A 76 -3.09 2.35 -11.69
CA LEU A 76 -4.15 2.19 -12.69
C LEU A 76 -3.56 2.17 -14.10
N LEU A 77 -2.69 3.13 -14.44
CA LEU A 77 -2.01 3.17 -15.74
C LEU A 77 -1.19 1.90 -15.97
N TYR A 78 -0.43 1.46 -14.97
CA TYR A 78 0.37 0.24 -15.02
C TYR A 78 -0.48 -1.00 -15.24
N TYR A 79 -1.63 -1.15 -14.57
CA TYR A 79 -2.48 -2.31 -14.78
C TYR A 79 -3.16 -2.31 -16.15
N VAL A 80 -3.62 -1.16 -16.64
CA VAL A 80 -4.23 -1.07 -17.99
C VAL A 80 -3.21 -1.42 -19.07
N THR A 81 -2.01 -0.86 -18.99
CA THR A 81 -0.92 -1.14 -19.95
C THR A 81 -0.46 -2.59 -19.87
N LYS A 82 -0.34 -3.14 -18.67
CA LYS A 82 0.02 -4.54 -18.46
C LYS A 82 -0.96 -5.51 -19.09
N LEU A 83 -2.27 -5.22 -19.03
CA LEU A 83 -3.27 -6.02 -19.72
C LEU A 83 -3.06 -6.01 -21.24
N ALA A 84 -2.75 -4.85 -21.81
CA ALA A 84 -2.46 -4.74 -23.24
C ALA A 84 -1.17 -5.49 -23.62
N VAL A 85 -0.11 -5.39 -22.82
CA VAL A 85 1.16 -6.08 -23.04
C VAL A 85 1.00 -7.60 -22.93
N VAL A 86 0.25 -8.08 -21.92
CA VAL A 86 -0.04 -9.51 -21.77
C VAL A 86 -0.86 -10.03 -22.96
N ALA A 87 -1.92 -9.34 -23.35
CA ALA A 87 -2.72 -9.71 -24.53
C ALA A 87 -1.87 -9.77 -25.81
N PHE A 88 -0.95 -8.82 -25.97
CA PHE A 88 -0.01 -8.82 -27.09
C PHE A 88 0.95 -10.02 -27.06
N ILE A 89 1.53 -10.33 -25.89
CA ILE A 89 2.44 -11.48 -25.72
C ILE A 89 1.71 -12.80 -25.96
N GLU A 90 0.46 -12.94 -25.51
CA GLU A 90 -0.36 -14.13 -25.76
C GLU A 90 -0.58 -14.37 -27.26
N SER A 91 -0.80 -13.30 -28.04
CA SER A 91 -0.92 -13.41 -29.49
C SER A 91 0.40 -13.76 -30.22
N THR A 92 1.55 -13.64 -29.54
CA THR A 92 2.88 -13.89 -30.12
C THR A 92 3.68 -14.89 -29.28
N PRO A 93 3.56 -16.21 -29.53
CA PRO A 93 4.16 -17.26 -28.69
C PRO A 93 5.68 -17.15 -28.50
N LYS A 94 6.39 -16.54 -29.46
CA LYS A 94 7.85 -16.34 -29.42
C LYS A 94 8.30 -15.40 -28.29
N LEU A 95 7.44 -14.50 -27.83
CA LEU A 95 7.73 -13.50 -26.81
C LEU A 95 7.47 -14.01 -25.38
N ASN A 96 6.73 -15.11 -25.22
CA ASN A 96 6.30 -15.63 -23.92
C ASN A 96 7.50 -15.96 -23.01
N LYS A 97 8.61 -16.45 -23.58
CA LYS A 97 9.86 -16.72 -22.84
C LYS A 97 10.53 -15.47 -22.23
N TYR A 98 10.17 -14.27 -22.68
CA TYR A 98 10.70 -13.00 -22.19
C TYR A 98 9.70 -12.19 -21.36
N LEU A 99 8.55 -12.78 -21.00
CA LEU A 99 7.46 -12.07 -20.31
C LEU A 99 7.94 -11.33 -19.06
N VAL A 100 8.79 -11.98 -18.24
CA VAL A 100 9.33 -11.37 -17.02
C VAL A 100 10.16 -10.13 -17.33
N ILE A 101 11.02 -10.19 -18.36
CA ILE A 101 11.88 -9.06 -18.76
C ILE A 101 11.02 -7.93 -19.33
N ILE A 102 10.04 -8.25 -20.19
CA ILE A 102 9.15 -7.27 -20.78
C ILE A 102 8.33 -6.56 -19.69
N ALA A 103 7.73 -7.30 -18.75
CA ALA A 103 6.95 -6.73 -17.65
C ALA A 103 7.81 -5.85 -16.72
N THR A 104 9.09 -6.19 -16.56
CA THR A 104 10.04 -5.42 -15.76
C THR A 104 10.40 -4.11 -16.48
N LEU A 105 10.73 -4.18 -17.77
CA LEU A 105 11.00 -3.01 -18.59
C LEU A 105 9.79 -2.08 -18.68
N GLU A 106 8.60 -2.64 -18.89
CA GLU A 106 7.33 -1.91 -18.89
C GLU A 106 7.15 -1.10 -17.60
N PHE A 107 7.37 -1.72 -16.43
CA PHE A 107 7.29 -1.03 -15.15
C PHE A 107 8.24 0.17 -15.09
N TYR A 108 9.52 0.00 -15.45
CA TYR A 108 10.50 1.08 -15.40
C TYR A 108 10.19 2.20 -16.41
N ILE A 109 9.78 1.85 -17.62
CA ILE A 109 9.40 2.82 -18.65
C ILE A 109 8.19 3.63 -18.18
N LEU A 110 7.14 2.96 -17.67
CA LEU A 110 5.96 3.65 -17.15
C LEU A 110 6.27 4.48 -15.92
N PHE A 111 7.16 4.00 -15.04
CA PHE A 111 7.58 4.75 -13.86
C PHE A 111 8.28 6.06 -14.24
N LEU A 112 9.16 6.01 -15.26
CA LEU A 112 9.81 7.20 -15.80
C LEU A 112 8.80 8.14 -16.49
N ILE A 113 7.96 7.63 -17.38
CA ILE A 113 6.93 8.44 -18.06
C ILE A 113 6.01 9.11 -17.03
N PHE A 114 5.54 8.36 -16.04
CA PHE A 114 4.62 8.86 -15.05
C PHE A 114 5.26 9.95 -14.17
N ASN A 115 6.50 9.76 -13.71
CA ASN A 115 7.16 10.74 -12.86
C ASN A 115 7.68 11.98 -13.60
N PHE A 116 8.07 11.87 -14.88
CA PHE A 116 8.68 12.97 -15.62
C PHE A 116 7.74 13.71 -16.58
N LEU A 117 6.69 13.06 -17.10
CA LEU A 117 5.79 13.66 -18.11
C LEU A 117 4.38 13.95 -17.58
N LEU A 118 3.90 13.18 -16.60
CA LEU A 118 2.51 13.26 -16.11
C LEU A 118 2.37 13.93 -14.74
N ARG A 119 3.48 14.15 -14.03
CA ARG A 119 3.55 14.85 -12.75
C ARG A 119 4.06 16.27 -12.97
#